data_AF-A0A7S6M831-F1
#
_entry.id   AF-A0A7S6M831-F1
#
_cell.length_a   1.000
_cell.length_b   1.000
_cell.length_c   1.000
_cell.angle_alpha   90.00
_cell.angle_beta   90.00
_cell.angle_gamma   90.00
#
_symmetry.space_group_name_H-M   'P 1'
#
loop_
_entity.id
_entity.type
_entity.pdbx_description
1 polymer ?
#
loop_
_entity_poly.entity_id
_entity_poly.type
_entity_poly.pdbx_seq_one_letter_code
_entity_poly.pdbx_strand_id
1 'polypeptide(L)'
;MLRGLSTLCAAGLFVGIAIGQEVVAPGAAPTPAPTLVPGKTGATTLRGHTKLRYIGRRLSLTDDQQRKYDELLETYRLTIDAENQDQAAYLTQLKELISQQTQAEQAGDRARADDIRRQINETRPGVRAEREFFLNLEKHLTPEQNELVALLRSHAESPGGVELTTLYVLRTARALELTDEQRRSIDELQRGAFSTMNPLAGQPPARETVRDKLIADIRVLLNPAQQKRFDERIDILRSRPGDEQPTPARPAAPPASGG
;
A
#
# COMPACT_ATOMS: atom_id res chain seq x y z
N MET A 1 61.60 23.25 20.07
CA MET A 1 62.04 22.12 20.94
C MET A 1 60.81 21.23 21.12
N LEU A 2 60.69 19.94 20.82
CA LEU A 2 61.51 18.84 20.28
C LEU A 2 60.60 18.08 19.26
N ARG A 3 61.03 17.88 18.01
CA ARG A 3 61.40 16.59 17.39
C ARG A 3 60.86 15.30 18.05
N GLY A 4 60.15 14.50 17.25
CA GLY A 4 59.89 13.08 17.49
C GLY A 4 59.51 12.37 16.18
N LEU A 5 60.53 11.99 15.40
CA LEU A 5 60.45 10.95 14.36
C LEU A 5 60.33 9.57 15.01
N SER A 6 59.61 8.64 14.37
CA SER A 6 59.81 7.18 14.36
C SER A 6 58.51 6.50 13.89
N THR A 7 58.43 5.45 13.08
CA THR A 7 59.37 4.63 12.32
C THR A 7 58.49 3.82 11.35
N LEU A 8 58.87 3.75 10.08
CA LEU A 8 58.29 2.84 9.09
C LEU A 8 58.53 1.37 9.51
N CYS A 9 57.50 0.55 9.48
CA CYS A 9 57.65 -0.90 9.30
C CYS A 9 56.79 -1.34 8.11
N ALA A 10 57.45 -1.50 6.97
CA ALA A 10 56.92 -2.19 5.81
C ALA A 10 57.03 -3.70 6.06
N ALA A 11 55.89 -4.38 6.11
CA ALA A 11 55.80 -5.83 6.01
C ALA A 11 54.98 -6.15 4.76
N GLY A 12 55.67 -6.37 3.65
CA GLY A 12 55.09 -7.12 2.53
C GLY A 12 55.28 -8.61 2.79
N LEU A 13 54.31 -9.43 2.42
CA LEU A 13 54.56 -10.73 1.76
C LEU A 13 53.26 -11.43 1.32
N PHE A 14 53.25 -11.78 0.03
CA PHE A 14 52.48 -12.82 -0.69
C PHE A 14 50.96 -12.91 -0.56
N VAL A 15 50.27 -12.29 -1.52
CA VAL A 15 48.98 -12.79 -2.04
C VAL A 15 49.29 -13.87 -3.08
N GLY A 16 49.10 -15.13 -2.72
CA GLY A 16 49.10 -16.25 -3.65
C GLY A 16 47.83 -16.20 -4.51
N ILE A 17 47.98 -15.92 -5.80
CA ILE A 17 46.89 -16.05 -6.77
C ILE A 17 46.78 -17.54 -7.11
N ALA A 18 45.80 -18.22 -6.53
CA ALA A 18 45.37 -19.53 -6.99
C ALA A 18 44.60 -19.35 -8.30
N ILE A 19 45.27 -19.60 -9.43
CA ILE A 19 44.61 -19.75 -10.73
C ILE A 19 43.91 -21.11 -10.70
N GLY A 20 42.63 -21.12 -10.34
CA GLY A 20 41.77 -22.27 -10.54
C GLY A 20 41.59 -22.50 -12.04
N GLN A 21 42.22 -23.54 -12.58
CA GLN A 21 41.85 -24.07 -13.90
C GLN A 21 40.48 -24.73 -13.77
N GLU A 22 39.47 -24.07 -14.28
CA GLU A 22 38.14 -24.64 -14.48
C GLU A 22 38.24 -25.67 -15.61
N VAL A 23 38.24 -26.95 -15.24
CA VAL A 23 38.15 -28.06 -16.20
C VAL A 23 36.73 -28.04 -16.76
N VAL A 24 36.57 -27.41 -17.93
CA VAL A 24 35.32 -27.45 -18.69
C VAL A 24 35.14 -28.86 -19.23
N ALA A 25 34.25 -29.62 -18.60
CA ALA A 25 33.82 -30.92 -19.10
C ALA A 25 33.05 -30.73 -20.43
N PRO A 26 33.47 -31.36 -21.54
CA PRO A 26 32.71 -31.34 -22.77
C PRO A 26 31.53 -32.32 -22.65
N GLY A 27 30.29 -31.80 -22.59
CA GLY A 27 29.11 -32.66 -22.79
C GLY A 27 27.87 -32.40 -21.93
N ALA A 28 27.76 -31.30 -21.19
CA ALA A 28 26.48 -30.94 -20.58
C ALA A 28 25.55 -30.32 -21.65
N ALA A 29 24.48 -31.03 -22.01
CA ALA A 29 23.42 -30.50 -22.85
C ALA A 29 22.90 -29.17 -22.28
N PRO A 30 22.58 -28.16 -23.12
CA PRO A 30 22.06 -26.89 -22.64
C PRO A 30 20.80 -27.15 -21.83
N THR A 31 20.85 -26.83 -20.54
CA THR A 31 19.67 -26.84 -19.69
C THR A 31 18.66 -25.89 -20.34
N PRO A 32 17.42 -26.32 -20.63
CA PRO A 32 16.42 -25.42 -21.20
C PRO A 32 16.28 -24.23 -20.25
N ALA A 33 16.38 -23.02 -20.82
CA ALA A 33 16.20 -21.79 -20.07
C ALA A 33 14.92 -21.90 -19.24
N PRO A 34 14.92 -21.50 -17.95
CA PRO A 34 13.72 -21.53 -17.15
C PRO A 34 12.65 -20.71 -17.85
N THR A 35 11.59 -21.38 -18.31
CA THR A 35 10.39 -20.73 -18.83
C THR A 35 9.87 -19.82 -17.73
N LEU A 36 10.02 -18.50 -17.90
CA LEU A 36 9.40 -17.49 -17.05
C LEU A 36 7.88 -17.63 -17.19
N VAL A 37 7.29 -18.48 -16.35
CA VAL A 37 5.83 -18.50 -16.16
C VAL A 37 5.48 -17.14 -15.57
N PRO A 38 4.60 -16.34 -16.19
CA PRO A 38 4.14 -15.07 -15.64
C PRO A 38 3.58 -15.31 -14.24
N GLY A 39 4.31 -14.87 -13.22
CA GLY A 39 3.95 -15.08 -11.82
C GLY A 39 2.59 -14.44 -11.52
N LYS A 40 1.57 -15.26 -11.30
CA LYS A 40 0.25 -14.89 -10.75
C LYS A 40 0.33 -14.55 -9.25
N THR A 41 1.23 -13.66 -8.87
CA THR A 41 1.33 -13.15 -7.47
C THR A 41 1.70 -11.67 -7.44
N GLY A 42 1.28 -10.91 -8.45
CA GLY A 42 1.24 -9.45 -8.33
C GLY A 42 0.13 -9.08 -7.36
N ALA A 43 0.49 -8.69 -6.15
CA ALA A 43 -0.46 -8.20 -5.16
C ALA A 43 -1.21 -6.98 -5.75
N THR A 44 -2.44 -7.18 -6.21
CA THR A 44 -3.18 -6.17 -6.96
C THR A 44 -3.60 -5.06 -5.99
N THR A 45 -2.86 -3.95 -5.97
CA THR A 45 -3.30 -2.71 -5.30
C THR A 45 -4.64 -2.29 -5.88
N LEU A 46 -5.61 -1.94 -5.05
CA LEU A 46 -6.88 -1.40 -5.53
C LEU A 46 -6.63 -0.02 -6.15
N ARG A 47 -7.17 0.23 -7.34
CA ARG A 47 -6.98 1.49 -8.07
C ARG A 47 -8.28 2.02 -8.64
N GLY A 48 -8.30 3.35 -8.81
CA GLY A 48 -9.38 4.11 -9.45
C GLY A 48 -10.76 3.76 -8.90
N HIS A 49 -11.71 3.54 -9.80
CA HIS A 49 -13.12 3.32 -9.43
C HIS A 49 -13.35 2.12 -8.48
N THR A 50 -12.57 1.04 -8.60
CA THR A 50 -12.66 -0.11 -7.67
C THR A 50 -12.23 0.28 -6.26
N LYS A 51 -11.15 1.06 -6.13
CA LYS A 51 -10.70 1.61 -4.84
C LYS A 51 -11.77 2.52 -4.22
N LEU A 52 -12.34 3.43 -5.01
CA LEU A 52 -13.38 4.33 -4.52
C LEU A 52 -14.57 3.53 -3.98
N ARG A 53 -15.11 2.59 -4.77
CA ARG A 53 -16.20 1.68 -4.34
C ARG A 53 -15.88 0.87 -3.10
N TYR A 54 -14.64 0.37 -2.99
CA TYR A 54 -14.18 -0.33 -1.79
C TYR A 54 -14.27 0.56 -0.55
N ILE A 55 -13.87 1.83 -0.66
CA ILE A 55 -13.92 2.81 0.43
C ILE A 55 -15.37 3.16 0.76
N GLY A 56 -16.18 3.57 -0.22
CA GLY A 56 -17.56 4.00 0.02
C GLY A 56 -18.40 2.98 0.77
N ARG A 57 -18.27 1.69 0.43
CA ARG A 57 -18.98 0.59 1.11
C ARG A 57 -18.64 0.46 2.60
N ARG A 58 -17.46 0.91 3.02
CA ARG A 58 -16.95 0.76 4.40
C ARG A 58 -17.17 1.98 5.29
N LEU A 59 -17.64 3.09 4.73
CA LEU A 59 -17.85 4.33 5.48
C LEU A 59 -19.21 4.40 6.20
N SER A 60 -20.08 3.39 6.02
CA SER A 60 -21.44 3.37 6.58
C SER A 60 -22.17 4.70 6.33
N LEU A 61 -22.25 5.09 5.05
CA LEU A 61 -22.82 6.37 4.63
C LEU A 61 -24.32 6.43 4.93
N THR A 62 -24.82 7.60 5.36
CA THR A 62 -26.28 7.87 5.39
C THR A 62 -26.85 7.97 3.97
N ASP A 63 -28.17 7.92 3.81
CA ASP A 63 -28.80 8.02 2.48
C ASP A 63 -28.40 9.31 1.73
N ASP A 64 -28.29 10.43 2.44
CA ASP A 64 -27.86 11.70 1.86
C ASP A 64 -26.39 11.66 1.43
N GLN A 65 -25.53 11.11 2.28
CA GLN A 65 -24.10 10.94 1.98
C GLN A 65 -23.89 9.96 0.82
N GLN A 66 -24.66 8.87 0.77
CA GLN A 66 -24.61 7.85 -0.28
C GLN A 66 -24.99 8.46 -1.64
N ARG A 67 -26.05 9.28 -1.70
CA ARG A 67 -26.40 10.03 -2.92
C ARG A 67 -25.26 10.92 -3.39
N LYS A 68 -24.62 11.68 -2.48
CA LYS A 68 -23.46 12.51 -2.82
C LYS A 68 -22.26 11.70 -3.27
N TYR A 69 -21.99 10.58 -2.62
CA TYR A 69 -20.95 9.66 -3.00
C TYR A 69 -21.16 9.09 -4.41
N ASP A 70 -22.39 8.71 -4.76
CA ASP A 70 -22.72 8.18 -6.09
C ASP A 70 -22.64 9.26 -7.19
N GLU A 71 -23.08 10.50 -6.91
CA GLU A 71 -22.88 11.66 -7.80
C GLU A 71 -21.39 11.91 -8.07
N LEU A 72 -20.55 11.84 -7.03
CA LEU A 72 -19.10 12.00 -7.15
C LEU A 72 -18.44 10.84 -7.91
N LEU A 73 -18.92 9.61 -7.73
CA LEU A 73 -18.41 8.45 -8.47
C LEU A 73 -18.70 8.58 -9.96
N GLU A 74 -19.88 9.07 -10.32
CA GLU A 74 -20.25 9.31 -11.71
C GLU A 74 -19.39 10.42 -12.33
N THR A 75 -19.18 11.51 -11.59
CA THR A 75 -18.26 12.59 -12.01
C THR A 75 -16.86 12.05 -12.24
N TYR A 76 -16.33 11.27 -11.29
CA TYR A 76 -15.02 10.62 -11.42
C TYR A 76 -14.96 9.75 -12.67
N ARG A 77 -15.97 8.92 -12.93
CA ARG A 77 -16.04 8.06 -14.12
C ARG A 77 -15.94 8.87 -15.41
N LEU A 78 -16.74 9.93 -15.53
CA LEU A 78 -16.72 10.82 -16.69
C LEU A 78 -15.37 11.50 -16.88
N THR A 79 -14.72 11.94 -15.80
CA THR A 79 -13.36 12.52 -15.86
C THR A 79 -12.34 11.51 -16.36
N ILE A 80 -12.36 10.27 -15.86
CA ILE A 80 -11.45 9.22 -16.32
C ILE A 80 -11.69 8.86 -17.79
N ASP A 81 -12.95 8.78 -18.21
CA ASP A 81 -13.29 8.48 -19.61
C ASP A 81 -12.77 9.59 -20.54
N ALA A 82 -12.85 10.86 -20.12
CA ALA A 82 -12.26 11.98 -20.86
C ALA A 82 -10.73 11.94 -20.87
N GLU A 83 -10.07 11.67 -19.74
CA GLU A 83 -8.60 11.55 -19.66
C GLU A 83 -8.07 10.39 -20.53
N ASN A 84 -8.80 9.28 -20.60
CA ASN A 84 -8.42 8.12 -21.40
C ASN A 84 -8.47 8.39 -22.92
N GLN A 85 -9.24 9.39 -23.37
CA GLN A 85 -9.26 9.77 -24.79
C GLN A 85 -7.92 10.38 -25.26
N ASP A 86 -7.10 10.89 -24.33
CA ASP A 86 -5.79 11.49 -24.62
C ASP A 86 -4.62 10.59 -24.15
N GLN A 87 -4.80 9.28 -24.22
CA GLN A 87 -3.80 8.31 -23.76
C GLN A 87 -2.45 8.45 -24.48
N ALA A 88 -2.45 8.88 -25.74
CA ALA A 88 -1.23 9.07 -26.53
C ALA A 88 -0.36 10.23 -26.00
N ALA A 89 -0.97 11.36 -25.65
CA ALA A 89 -0.24 12.48 -25.06
C ALA A 89 0.32 12.10 -23.68
N TYR A 90 -0.49 11.42 -22.85
CA TYR A 90 -0.05 10.91 -21.55
C TYR A 90 1.18 10.00 -21.67
N LEU A 91 1.17 9.02 -22.59
CA LEU A 91 2.30 8.11 -22.78
C LEU A 91 3.55 8.84 -23.27
N THR A 92 3.39 9.90 -24.06
CA THR A 92 4.50 10.73 -24.53
C THR A 92 5.13 11.51 -23.38
N GLN A 93 4.32 12.18 -22.57
CA GLN A 93 4.77 12.90 -21.38
C GLN A 93 5.45 11.96 -20.37
N LEU A 94 4.88 10.78 -20.14
CA LEU A 94 5.44 9.79 -19.23
C LEU A 94 6.83 9.31 -19.67
N LYS A 95 7.03 9.03 -20.97
CA LYS A 95 8.33 8.62 -21.52
C LYS A 95 9.39 9.69 -21.31
N GLU A 96 9.02 10.95 -21.52
CA GLU A 96 9.91 12.09 -21.30
C GLU A 96 10.33 12.20 -19.82
N LEU A 97 9.38 12.11 -18.89
CA LEU A 97 9.68 12.14 -17.45
C LEU A 97 10.59 10.97 -17.03
N ILE A 98 10.36 9.75 -17.54
CA ILE A 98 11.22 8.60 -17.24
C ILE A 98 12.65 8.81 -17.76
N SER A 99 12.79 9.37 -18.97
CA SER A 99 14.09 9.72 -19.55
C SER A 99 14.83 10.74 -18.66
N GLN A 100 14.14 11.81 -18.25
CA GLN A 100 14.70 12.83 -17.36
C GLN A 100 15.08 12.27 -15.98
N GLN A 101 14.28 11.36 -15.42
CA GLN A 101 14.59 10.70 -14.15
C GLN A 101 15.91 9.90 -14.28
N THR A 102 16.04 9.12 -15.35
CA THR A 102 17.22 8.30 -15.61
C THR A 102 18.47 9.18 -15.75
N GLN A 103 18.37 10.30 -16.47
CA GLN A 103 19.46 11.26 -16.61
C GLN A 103 19.86 11.88 -15.26
N ALA A 104 18.90 12.26 -14.42
CA ALA A 104 19.16 12.79 -13.08
C ALA A 104 19.86 11.76 -12.19
N GLU A 105 19.42 10.50 -12.23
CA GLU A 105 20.03 9.40 -11.49
C GLU A 105 21.47 9.13 -11.95
N GLN A 106 21.74 9.13 -13.27
CA GLN A 106 23.09 8.98 -13.83
C GLN A 106 24.01 10.15 -13.46
N ALA A 107 23.48 11.36 -13.38
CA ALA A 107 24.21 12.55 -12.93
C ALA A 107 24.43 12.59 -11.41
N GLY A 108 23.85 11.67 -10.65
CA GLY A 108 23.90 11.68 -9.18
C GLY A 108 23.01 12.76 -8.53
N ASP A 109 22.14 13.41 -9.30
CA ASP A 109 21.23 14.46 -8.82
C ASP A 109 19.96 13.84 -8.19
N ARG A 110 20.09 13.42 -6.94
CA ARG A 110 19.00 12.78 -6.19
C ARG A 110 17.79 13.68 -6.00
N ALA A 111 18.00 14.96 -5.73
CA ALA A 111 16.92 15.91 -5.48
C ALA A 111 16.02 16.06 -6.70
N ARG A 112 16.62 16.15 -7.89
CA ARG A 112 15.90 16.19 -9.16
C ARG A 112 15.20 14.88 -9.48
N ALA A 113 15.87 13.74 -9.28
CA ALA A 113 15.26 12.42 -9.52
C ALA A 113 14.00 12.22 -8.66
N ASP A 114 14.05 12.64 -7.39
CA ASP A 114 12.89 12.57 -6.49
C ASP A 114 11.77 13.52 -6.89
N ASP A 115 12.08 14.71 -7.40
CA ASP A 115 11.07 15.63 -7.95
C ASP A 115 10.37 15.05 -9.17
N ILE A 116 11.12 14.51 -10.13
CA ILE A 116 10.57 13.86 -11.32
C ILE A 116 9.71 12.65 -10.93
N ARG A 117 10.13 11.88 -9.91
CA ARG A 117 9.31 10.77 -9.39
C ARG A 117 7.96 11.25 -8.84
N ARG A 118 7.90 12.43 -8.20
CA ARG A 118 6.62 13.04 -7.79
C ARG A 118 5.79 13.42 -9.01
N GLN A 119 6.37 14.08 -10.01
CA GLN A 119 5.67 14.46 -11.24
C GLN A 119 5.10 13.25 -12.00
N ILE A 120 5.86 12.16 -12.10
CA ILE A 120 5.39 10.89 -12.68
C ILE A 120 4.16 10.41 -11.92
N ASN A 121 4.19 10.42 -10.58
CA ASN A 121 3.05 10.00 -9.77
C ASN A 121 1.83 10.91 -9.95
N GLU A 122 2.02 12.22 -10.12
CA GLU A 122 0.93 13.18 -10.34
C GLU A 122 0.33 13.11 -11.74
N THR A 123 1.13 12.72 -12.74
CA THR A 123 0.70 12.58 -14.14
C THR A 123 -0.13 11.32 -14.36
N ARG A 124 -0.14 10.38 -13.40
CA ARG A 124 -0.91 9.12 -13.53
C ARG A 124 -2.39 9.42 -13.75
N PRO A 125 -3.05 8.76 -14.74
CA PRO A 125 -4.46 8.96 -15.01
C PRO A 125 -5.29 8.70 -13.76
N GLY A 126 -6.23 9.60 -13.51
CA GLY A 126 -7.12 9.55 -12.38
C GLY A 126 -6.58 10.01 -11.04
N VAL A 127 -5.29 10.32 -10.89
CA VAL A 127 -4.78 10.84 -9.59
C VAL A 127 -5.41 12.19 -9.26
N ARG A 128 -5.57 13.06 -10.26
CA ARG A 128 -6.26 14.34 -10.07
C ARG A 128 -7.74 14.14 -9.78
N ALA A 129 -8.44 13.35 -10.60
CA ALA A 129 -9.86 13.04 -10.40
C ALA A 129 -10.12 12.40 -9.03
N GLU A 130 -9.23 11.50 -8.58
CA GLU A 130 -9.31 10.85 -7.26
C GLU A 130 -9.11 11.84 -6.13
N ARG A 131 -8.13 12.77 -6.25
CA ARG A 131 -7.92 13.84 -5.28
C ARG A 131 -9.16 14.74 -5.18
N GLU A 132 -9.70 15.17 -6.31
CA GLU A 132 -10.91 16.00 -6.37
C GLU A 132 -12.14 15.26 -5.81
N PHE A 133 -12.26 13.95 -6.07
CA PHE A 133 -13.29 13.11 -5.48
C PHE A 133 -13.25 13.15 -3.95
N PHE A 134 -12.09 12.89 -3.33
CA PHE A 134 -11.97 12.88 -1.87
C PHE A 134 -12.16 14.26 -1.25
N LEU A 135 -11.59 15.31 -1.86
CA LEU A 135 -11.78 16.68 -1.38
C LEU A 135 -13.26 17.10 -1.34
N ASN A 136 -14.07 16.59 -2.27
CA ASN A 136 -15.51 16.87 -2.27
C ASN A 136 -16.28 15.93 -1.34
N LEU A 137 -15.90 14.65 -1.25
CA LEU A 137 -16.53 13.70 -0.34
C LEU A 137 -16.34 14.14 1.13
N GLU A 138 -15.14 14.56 1.52
CA GLU A 138 -14.79 14.96 2.90
C GLU A 138 -15.68 16.08 3.45
N LYS A 139 -16.26 16.92 2.59
CA LYS A 139 -17.20 18.01 2.97
C LYS A 139 -18.55 17.49 3.45
N HIS A 140 -18.89 16.24 3.15
CA HIS A 140 -20.17 15.61 3.48
C HIS A 140 -20.06 14.54 4.56
N LEU A 141 -18.84 14.22 4.99
CA LEU A 141 -18.57 13.19 5.98
C LEU A 141 -18.46 13.78 7.39
N THR A 142 -18.74 12.96 8.40
CA THR A 142 -18.42 13.31 9.79
C THR A 142 -16.90 13.27 10.01
N PRO A 143 -16.37 13.91 11.06
CA PRO A 143 -14.95 13.82 11.41
C PRO A 143 -14.46 12.36 11.54
N GLU A 144 -15.26 11.47 12.13
CA GLU A 144 -14.91 10.06 12.32
C GLU A 144 -14.84 9.32 10.98
N GLN A 145 -15.76 9.61 10.05
CA GLN A 145 -15.73 9.06 8.70
C GLN A 145 -14.51 9.56 7.91
N ASN A 146 -14.12 10.82 8.09
CA ASN A 146 -12.92 11.39 7.46
C ASN A 146 -11.63 10.69 7.93
N GLU A 147 -11.51 10.39 9.22
CA GLU A 147 -10.40 9.55 9.73
C GLU A 147 -10.39 8.17 9.07
N LEU A 148 -11.57 7.57 8.90
CA LEU A 148 -11.72 6.25 8.28
C LEU A 148 -11.36 6.28 6.78
N VAL A 149 -11.70 7.34 6.06
CA VAL A 149 -11.27 7.54 4.66
C VAL A 149 -9.74 7.51 4.55
N ALA A 150 -9.03 8.27 5.39
CA ALA A 150 -7.57 8.30 5.36
C ALA A 150 -6.96 6.91 5.62
N LEU A 151 -7.53 6.17 6.58
CA LEU A 151 -7.12 4.80 6.89
C LEU A 151 -7.36 3.85 5.70
N LEU A 152 -8.56 3.85 5.13
CA LEU A 152 -8.94 2.98 4.01
C LEU A 152 -8.17 3.33 2.72
N ARG A 153 -7.86 4.60 2.49
CA ARG A 153 -7.02 5.03 1.36
C ARG A 153 -5.61 4.47 1.46
N SER A 154 -4.97 4.63 2.62
CA SER A 154 -3.65 4.04 2.89
C SER A 154 -3.69 2.52 2.69
N HIS A 155 -4.76 1.86 3.18
CA HIS A 155 -4.96 0.42 3.07
C HIS A 155 -5.04 -0.04 1.62
N ALA A 156 -5.89 0.59 0.81
CA ALA A 156 -6.06 0.29 -0.60
C ALA A 156 -4.79 0.50 -1.45
N GLU A 157 -3.94 1.46 -1.05
CA GLU A 157 -2.67 1.78 -1.72
C GLU A 157 -1.53 0.82 -1.38
N SER A 158 -1.67 0.04 -0.30
CA SER A 158 -0.62 -0.87 0.15
C SER A 158 -0.46 -2.08 -0.77
N PRO A 159 0.76 -2.63 -0.91
CA PRO A 159 0.96 -3.91 -1.56
C PRO A 159 0.11 -5.00 -0.88
N GLY A 160 -0.77 -5.65 -1.65
CA GLY A 160 -1.76 -6.59 -1.10
C GLY A 160 -3.03 -5.95 -0.55
N GLY A 161 -3.31 -4.70 -0.96
CA GLY A 161 -4.22 -3.66 -0.44
C GLY A 161 -5.69 -3.98 -0.16
N VAL A 162 -5.94 -5.16 0.38
CA VAL A 162 -7.21 -5.72 0.82
C VAL A 162 -6.99 -6.54 2.09
N GLU A 163 -5.84 -7.17 2.25
CA GLU A 163 -5.55 -7.96 3.44
C GLU A 163 -5.29 -7.07 4.64
N LEU A 164 -5.85 -7.44 5.79
CA LEU A 164 -5.47 -6.83 7.06
C LEU A 164 -4.00 -7.16 7.36
N THR A 165 -3.15 -6.13 7.39
CA THR A 165 -1.75 -6.28 7.77
C THR A 165 -1.53 -5.89 9.24
N THR A 166 -0.45 -6.37 9.83
CA THR A 166 -0.03 -5.99 11.20
C THR A 166 0.15 -4.49 11.35
N LEU A 167 0.66 -3.81 10.33
CA LEU A 167 0.81 -2.35 10.36
C LEU A 167 -0.54 -1.65 10.55
N TYR A 168 -1.60 -2.15 9.89
CA TYR A 168 -2.94 -1.62 10.05
C TYR A 168 -3.52 -1.89 11.43
N VAL A 169 -3.32 -3.10 11.97
CA VAL A 169 -3.71 -3.41 13.35
C VAL A 169 -3.11 -2.41 14.35
N LEU A 170 -1.80 -2.15 14.23
CA LEU A 170 -1.09 -1.21 15.11
C LEU A 170 -1.55 0.24 14.91
N ARG A 171 -1.76 0.67 13.66
CA ARG A 171 -2.26 2.01 13.36
C ARG A 171 -3.67 2.22 13.93
N THR A 172 -4.55 1.22 13.79
CA THR A 172 -5.90 1.25 14.36
C THR A 172 -5.86 1.38 15.88
N ALA A 173 -4.99 0.63 16.56
CA ALA A 173 -4.83 0.74 18.01
C ALA A 173 -4.31 2.12 18.44
N ARG A 174 -3.30 2.66 17.73
CA ARG A 174 -2.71 3.98 18.02
C ARG A 174 -3.61 5.17 17.73
N ALA A 175 -4.64 4.99 16.89
CA ALA A 175 -5.63 6.02 16.63
C ALA A 175 -6.63 6.19 17.79
N LEU A 176 -6.56 5.33 18.81
CA LEU A 176 -7.34 5.46 20.03
C LEU A 176 -6.66 6.45 20.99
N GLU A 177 -7.45 7.01 21.90
CA GLU A 177 -6.95 7.80 23.03
C GLU A 177 -6.30 6.87 24.07
N LEU A 178 -5.05 6.48 23.81
CA LEU A 178 -4.28 5.56 24.66
C LEU A 178 -3.60 6.29 25.81
N THR A 179 -3.47 5.62 26.96
CA THR A 179 -2.58 6.07 28.04
C THR A 179 -1.11 5.87 27.65
N ASP A 180 -0.19 6.54 28.36
CA ASP A 180 1.25 6.37 28.14
C ASP A 180 1.75 4.95 28.41
N GLU A 181 1.09 4.23 29.32
CA GLU A 181 1.38 2.83 29.60
C GLU A 181 0.90 1.93 28.45
N GLN A 182 -0.36 2.09 28.01
CA GLN A 182 -0.89 1.37 26.85
C GLN A 182 -0.03 1.60 25.59
N ARG A 183 0.41 2.83 25.35
CA ARG A 183 1.26 3.18 24.20
C ARG A 183 2.60 2.44 24.25
N ARG A 184 3.27 2.41 25.42
CA ARG A 184 4.52 1.65 25.62
C ARG A 184 4.31 0.15 25.39
N SER A 185 3.23 -0.43 25.92
CA SER A 185 2.91 -1.85 25.71
C SER A 185 2.64 -2.17 24.23
N ILE A 186 1.95 -1.30 23.50
CA ILE A 186 1.75 -1.49 22.04
C ILE A 186 3.07 -1.41 21.27
N ASP A 187 4.00 -0.54 21.67
CA ASP A 187 5.33 -0.47 21.05
C ASP A 187 6.17 -1.73 21.31
N GLU A 188 6.01 -2.36 22.47
CA GLU A 188 6.59 -3.68 22.78
C GLU A 188 5.96 -4.79 21.93
N LEU A 189 4.63 -4.84 21.85
CA LEU A 189 3.92 -5.79 20.99
C LEU A 189 4.33 -5.64 19.52
N GLN A 190 4.49 -4.40 19.04
CA GLN A 190 4.99 -4.13 17.69
C GLN A 190 6.36 -4.79 17.45
N ARG A 191 7.32 -4.56 18.35
CA ARG A 191 8.68 -5.13 18.25
C ARG A 191 8.64 -6.66 18.24
N GLY A 192 7.87 -7.26 19.14
CA GLY A 192 7.70 -8.71 19.22
C GLY A 192 7.06 -9.31 17.97
N ALA A 193 6.00 -8.68 17.47
CA ALA A 193 5.31 -9.12 16.26
C ALA A 193 6.26 -9.07 15.05
N PHE A 194 6.96 -7.96 14.82
CA PHE A 194 7.87 -7.83 13.68
C PHE A 194 9.07 -8.78 13.76
N SER A 195 9.64 -8.99 14.95
CA SER A 195 10.68 -9.99 15.15
C SER A 195 10.22 -11.40 14.76
N THR A 196 8.96 -11.73 15.05
CA THR A 196 8.35 -13.03 14.71
C THR A 196 7.98 -13.12 13.23
N MET A 197 7.55 -12.03 12.59
CA MET A 197 7.11 -12.02 11.20
C MET A 197 8.26 -12.03 10.18
N ASN A 198 9.42 -11.49 10.52
CA ASN A 198 10.57 -11.42 9.61
C ASN A 198 11.00 -12.79 9.06
N PRO A 199 11.20 -13.85 9.89
CA PRO A 199 11.54 -15.18 9.39
C PRO A 199 10.39 -15.87 8.61
N LEU A 200 9.16 -15.35 8.70
CA LEU A 200 7.97 -15.90 8.03
C LEU A 200 7.74 -15.28 6.65
N ALA A 201 8.79 -14.73 6.01
CA ALA A 201 8.72 -14.26 4.63
C ALA A 201 8.31 -15.39 3.69
N GLY A 202 7.12 -15.27 3.08
CA GLY A 202 6.56 -16.29 2.19
C GLY A 202 5.61 -17.30 2.86
N GLN A 203 5.26 -17.13 4.14
CA GLN A 203 4.29 -18.00 4.83
C GLN A 203 3.03 -17.24 5.27
N PRO A 204 2.06 -16.98 4.35
CA PRO A 204 0.86 -16.21 4.67
C PRO A 204 0.05 -16.73 5.87
N PRO A 205 -0.22 -18.06 6.02
CA PRO A 205 -0.98 -18.57 7.17
C PRO A 205 -0.30 -18.32 8.52
N ALA A 206 1.02 -18.46 8.58
CA ALA A 206 1.78 -18.19 9.79
C ALA A 206 1.75 -16.70 10.15
N ARG A 207 1.79 -15.81 9.15
CA ARG A 207 1.65 -14.35 9.35
C ARG A 207 0.27 -13.97 9.87
N GLU A 208 -0.78 -14.62 9.37
CA GLU A 208 -2.15 -14.47 9.87
C GLU A 208 -2.25 -14.86 11.35
N THR A 209 -1.62 -15.96 11.77
CA THR A 209 -1.57 -16.35 13.18
C THR A 209 -0.88 -15.28 14.05
N VAL A 210 0.24 -14.73 13.61
CA VAL A 210 0.93 -13.64 14.36
C VAL A 210 0.05 -12.39 14.45
N ARG A 211 -0.65 -12.05 13.36
CA ARG A 211 -1.57 -10.91 13.32
C ARG A 211 -2.75 -11.11 14.27
N ASP A 212 -3.37 -12.29 14.27
CA ASP A 212 -4.52 -12.56 15.14
C ASP A 212 -4.12 -12.61 16.61
N LYS A 213 -2.93 -13.13 16.91
CA LYS A 213 -2.33 -13.01 18.26
C LYS A 213 -2.15 -11.55 18.64
N LEU A 214 -1.59 -10.72 17.77
CA LEU A 214 -1.41 -9.30 18.06
C LEU A 214 -2.74 -8.59 18.33
N ILE A 215 -3.79 -8.89 17.57
CA ILE A 215 -5.15 -8.36 17.80
C ILE A 215 -5.64 -8.75 19.20
N ALA A 216 -5.48 -10.02 19.59
CA ALA A 216 -5.86 -10.50 20.92
C ALA A 216 -5.05 -9.82 22.04
N ASP A 217 -3.73 -9.70 21.88
CA ASP A 217 -2.85 -9.05 22.86
C ASP A 217 -3.23 -7.57 23.04
N ILE A 218 -3.53 -6.84 21.94
CA ILE A 218 -3.98 -5.44 22.00
C ILE A 218 -5.30 -5.33 22.75
N ARG A 219 -6.28 -6.21 22.50
CA ARG A 219 -7.59 -6.17 23.18
C ARG A 219 -7.47 -6.21 24.70
N VAL A 220 -6.52 -6.97 25.24
CA VAL A 220 -6.29 -7.09 26.69
C VAL A 220 -5.78 -5.77 27.29
N LEU A 221 -5.10 -4.93 26.51
CA LEU A 221 -4.57 -3.64 26.97
C LEU A 221 -5.62 -2.54 26.98
N LEU A 222 -6.70 -2.68 26.22
CA LEU A 222 -7.70 -1.65 26.00
C LEU A 222 -8.82 -1.71 27.05
N ASN A 223 -9.35 -0.55 27.43
CA ASN A 223 -10.59 -0.51 28.20
C ASN A 223 -11.80 -0.90 27.32
N PRO A 224 -12.98 -1.20 27.89
CA PRO A 224 -14.12 -1.69 27.11
C PRO A 224 -14.57 -0.75 25.97
N ALA A 225 -14.51 0.56 26.19
CA ALA A 225 -14.90 1.54 25.17
C ALA A 225 -13.89 1.59 24.01
N GLN A 226 -12.58 1.58 24.33
CA GLN A 226 -11.50 1.49 23.35
C GLN A 226 -11.55 0.18 22.56
N GLN A 227 -11.79 -0.94 23.25
CA GLN A 227 -11.88 -2.27 22.65
C GLN A 227 -13.00 -2.33 21.61
N LYS A 228 -14.19 -1.80 21.94
CA LYS A 228 -15.30 -1.72 20.99
C LYS A 228 -14.92 -0.96 19.71
N ARG A 229 -14.32 0.23 19.84
CA ARG A 229 -13.86 1.03 18.69
C ARG A 229 -12.76 0.34 17.88
N PHE A 230 -11.86 -0.36 18.57
CA PHE A 230 -10.80 -1.14 17.94
C PHE A 230 -11.39 -2.27 17.09
N ASP A 231 -12.32 -3.04 17.67
CA ASP A 231 -12.96 -4.18 17.01
C ASP A 231 -13.78 -3.76 15.80
N GLU A 232 -14.59 -2.70 15.93
CA GLU A 232 -15.34 -2.12 14.80
C GLU A 232 -14.41 -1.75 13.64
N ARG A 233 -13.28 -1.08 13.92
CA ARG A 233 -12.30 -0.70 12.88
C ARG A 233 -11.58 -1.92 12.29
N ILE A 234 -11.25 -2.93 13.10
CA ILE A 234 -10.61 -4.16 12.61
C ILE A 234 -11.57 -4.93 11.70
N ASP A 235 -12.85 -5.02 12.06
CA ASP A 235 -13.84 -5.74 11.27
C ASP A 235 -14.06 -5.09 9.90
N ILE A 236 -14.15 -3.75 9.85
CA ILE A 236 -14.20 -2.97 8.59
C ILE A 236 -13.01 -3.30 7.67
N LEU A 237 -11.81 -3.46 8.25
CA LEU A 237 -10.59 -3.76 7.51
C LEU A 237 -10.45 -5.24 7.13
N ARG A 238 -11.10 -6.17 7.86
CA ARG A 238 -11.07 -7.62 7.57
C ARG A 238 -11.98 -8.02 6.43
N SER A 239 -13.13 -7.35 6.27
CA SER A 239 -14.06 -7.64 5.18
C SER A 239 -13.31 -7.63 3.84
N ARG A 240 -13.35 -8.71 3.07
CA ARG A 240 -12.79 -8.69 1.70
C ARG A 240 -13.75 -7.98 0.74
N PRO A 241 -13.25 -7.32 -0.31
CA PRO A 241 -14.06 -6.85 -1.43
C PRO A 241 -14.76 -8.06 -2.06
N GLY A 242 -16.06 -8.19 -1.82
CA GLY A 242 -16.91 -9.24 -2.39
C GLY A 242 -17.52 -10.21 -1.39
N ASP A 243 -17.08 -10.22 -0.12
CA ASP A 243 -17.62 -11.14 0.90
C ASP A 243 -18.95 -10.65 1.52
N GLU A 244 -19.41 -9.44 1.17
CA GLU A 244 -20.66 -8.87 1.67
C GLU A 244 -21.81 -9.06 0.67
N GLN A 245 -22.97 -9.47 1.19
CA GLN A 245 -24.18 -9.91 0.48
C GLN A 245 -24.53 -9.04 -0.74
N PRO A 246 -25.07 -9.64 -1.82
CA PRO A 246 -25.51 -8.90 -3.00
C PRO A 246 -26.44 -7.78 -2.56
N THR A 247 -26.09 -6.54 -2.92
CA THR A 247 -26.95 -5.36 -2.78
C THR A 247 -28.36 -5.77 -3.18
N PRO A 248 -29.39 -5.61 -2.32
CA PRO A 248 -30.75 -5.97 -2.69
C PRO A 248 -31.06 -5.30 -4.03
N ALA A 249 -31.47 -6.11 -5.00
CA ALA A 249 -31.71 -5.65 -6.36
C ALA A 249 -32.59 -4.40 -6.29
N ARG A 250 -32.11 -3.30 -6.88
CA ARG A 250 -32.87 -2.05 -6.99
C ARG A 250 -34.28 -2.43 -7.44
N PRO A 251 -35.34 -2.07 -6.68
CA PRO A 251 -36.70 -2.44 -7.05
C PRO A 251 -36.94 -2.02 -8.50
N ALA A 252 -37.40 -2.97 -9.32
CA ALA A 252 -37.69 -2.71 -10.72
C ALA A 252 -38.58 -1.46 -10.79
N ALA A 253 -38.18 -0.49 -11.62
CA ALA A 253 -38.97 0.71 -11.84
C ALA A 253 -40.41 0.26 -12.19
N PRO A 254 -41.44 0.82 -11.51
CA PRO A 254 -42.82 0.43 -11.80
C PRO A 254 -43.09 0.66 -13.29
N PRO A 255 -43.82 -0.26 -13.96
CA PRO A 255 -44.12 -0.11 -15.37
C PRO A 255 -44.80 1.25 -15.57
N ALA A 256 -44.26 2.05 -16.49
CA ALA A 256 -44.85 3.32 -16.87
C ALA A 256 -46.31 3.06 -17.25
N SER A 257 -47.23 3.61 -16.46
CA SER A 257 -48.65 3.53 -16.77
C SER A 257 -48.90 4.36 -18.01
N GLY A 258 -49.03 3.70 -19.16
CA GLY A 258 -49.45 4.33 -20.40
C GLY A 258 -50.86 4.86 -20.24
N GLY A 259 -51.02 6.16 -20.41
CA GLY A 259 -52.29 6.83 -20.69
C GLY A 259 -52.47 7.04 -22.17
#